data_AF-A0A3Q9IKF7-F1
#
_entry.id   AF-A0A3Q9IKF7-F1
#
_cell.length_a   1.000
_cell.length_b   1.000
_cell.length_c   1.000
_cell.angle_alpha   90.00
_cell.angle_beta   90.00
_cell.angle_gamma   90.00
#
_symmetry.space_group_name_H-M   'P 1'
#
loop_
_entity.id
_entity.type
_entity.pdbx_description
1 polymer ?
#
loop_
_entity_poly.entity_id
_entity_poly.type
_entity_poly.pdbx_seq_one_letter_code
_entity_poly.pdbx_strand_id
1 'polypeptide(L)'
;MATEDDHWPTTLERVVSTLEFTVTETDGDKPALTARPKGDSTQLPALVGLALRAALEVDGRVAASDPEPPIDRKAILARKDFARAMVGGAHGMLLTGYAMAYRLELARILWTGIADAPRRRLEELARPRSS
;
A
#
# COMPACT_ATOMS: atom_id res chain seq x y z
N MET A 1 -19.38 -13.14 -18.48
CA MET A 1 -19.55 -13.81 -17.18
C MET A 1 -18.52 -13.22 -16.27
N ALA A 2 -18.92 -12.61 -15.14
CA ALA A 2 -17.96 -12.07 -14.20
C ALA A 2 -17.32 -13.24 -13.44
N THR A 3 -16.01 -13.44 -13.58
CA THR A 3 -15.30 -14.45 -12.80
C THR A 3 -15.18 -14.00 -11.35
N GLU A 4 -14.98 -14.94 -10.42
CA GLU A 4 -14.63 -14.64 -9.03
C GLU A 4 -13.35 -13.77 -8.97
N ASP A 5 -12.57 -13.65 -10.04
CA ASP A 5 -11.40 -12.78 -10.05
C ASP A 5 -11.68 -11.31 -10.44
N ASP A 6 -12.86 -11.01 -11.00
CA ASP A 6 -13.16 -9.68 -11.57
C ASP A 6 -13.39 -8.61 -10.50
N HIS A 7 -13.63 -9.03 -9.24
CA HIS A 7 -13.87 -8.12 -8.12
C HIS A 7 -12.59 -7.67 -7.41
N TRP A 8 -11.44 -8.32 -7.68
CA TRP A 8 -10.19 -8.02 -6.98
C TRP A 8 -9.70 -6.59 -7.15
N PRO A 9 -9.73 -5.96 -8.34
CA PRO A 9 -9.29 -4.57 -8.47
C PRO A 9 -10.05 -3.62 -7.54
N THR A 10 -11.38 -3.72 -7.50
CA THR A 10 -12.24 -2.92 -6.62
C THR A 10 -12.01 -3.25 -5.14
N THR A 11 -11.78 -4.52 -4.80
CA THR A 11 -11.43 -4.92 -3.42
C THR A 11 -10.11 -4.30 -2.99
N LEU A 12 -9.08 -4.35 -3.83
CA LEU A 12 -7.76 -3.80 -3.54
C LEU A 12 -7.81 -2.28 -3.38
N GLU A 13 -8.54 -1.57 -4.24
CA GLU A 13 -8.76 -0.12 -4.11
C GLU A 13 -9.42 0.25 -2.78
N ARG A 14 -10.44 -0.52 -2.34
CA ARG A 14 -11.07 -0.33 -1.03
C ARG A 14 -10.09 -0.58 0.10
N VAL A 15 -9.28 -1.65 0.00
CA VAL A 15 -8.27 -1.99 1.00
C VAL A 15 -7.21 -0.90 1.14
N VAL A 16 -6.63 -0.41 0.05
CA VAL A 16 -5.63 0.68 0.16
C VAL A 16 -6.25 1.99 0.64
N SER A 17 -7.55 2.18 0.43
CA SER A 17 -8.30 3.33 0.95
C SER A 17 -8.51 3.28 2.47
N THR A 18 -8.45 2.09 3.09
CA THR A 18 -8.46 1.96 4.55
C THR A 18 -7.08 2.15 5.17
N LEU A 19 -6.02 2.37 4.38
CA LEU A 19 -4.72 2.73 4.93
C LEU A 19 -4.69 4.20 5.35
N GLU A 20 -4.28 4.42 6.59
CA GLU A 20 -3.86 5.70 7.14
C GLU A 20 -2.34 5.82 7.08
N PHE A 21 -1.85 6.99 6.70
CA PHE A 21 -0.43 7.24 6.58
C PHE A 21 -0.04 8.38 7.52
N THR A 22 0.99 8.14 8.33
CA THR A 22 1.56 9.14 9.24
C THR A 22 3.02 9.34 8.92
N VAL A 23 3.51 10.57 9.08
CA VAL A 23 4.94 10.84 9.04
C VAL A 23 5.46 11.05 10.44
N THR A 24 6.53 10.35 10.78
CA THR A 24 7.33 10.66 11.96
C THR A 24 8.57 11.41 11.48
N GLU A 25 8.74 12.64 11.96
CA GLU A 25 10.00 13.36 11.79
C GLU A 25 11.07 12.63 12.63
N THR A 26 12.15 12.23 11.97
CA THR A 26 13.34 11.70 12.64
C THR A 26 14.39 12.79 12.61
N ASP A 27 15.10 12.94 13.72
CA ASP A 27 15.97 14.07 14.10
C ASP A 27 17.21 14.29 13.20
N GLY A 28 17.21 13.77 11.97
CA GLY A 28 18.34 13.91 11.05
C GLY A 28 18.21 13.12 9.75
N ASP A 29 17.21 13.44 8.93
CA ASP A 29 17.40 13.69 7.48
C ASP A 29 16.40 13.00 6.51
N LYS A 30 15.48 12.12 6.96
CA LYS A 30 14.39 11.64 6.08
C LYS A 30 13.09 11.37 6.83
N PRO A 31 11.95 11.96 6.42
CA PRO A 31 10.67 11.59 7.01
C PRO A 31 10.37 10.10 6.82
N ALA A 32 10.01 9.45 7.94
CA ALA A 32 9.54 8.09 7.93
C ALA A 32 8.01 8.09 7.76
N LEU A 33 7.54 7.90 6.53
CA LEU A 33 6.14 7.59 6.27
C LEU A 33 5.84 6.17 6.77
N THR A 34 4.80 6.01 7.56
CA THR A 34 4.34 4.72 8.09
C THR A 34 2.87 4.52 7.70
N ALA A 35 2.54 3.35 7.14
CA ALA A 35 1.17 2.96 6.85
C ALA A 35 0.58 2.13 8.01
N ARG A 36 -0.69 2.37 8.34
CA ARG A 36 -1.46 1.58 9.32
C ARG A 36 -2.92 1.44 8.87
N PRO A 37 -3.65 0.40 9.32
CA PRO A 37 -5.09 0.34 9.10
C PRO A 37 -5.84 1.46 9.80
N LYS A 38 -6.84 2.03 9.12
CA LYS A 38 -7.81 2.96 9.68
C LYS A 38 -8.86 2.17 10.47
N GLY A 39 -8.69 2.12 11.78
CA GLY A 39 -9.60 1.45 12.71
C GLY A 39 -9.28 -0.03 12.95
N ASP A 40 -10.25 -0.75 13.51
CA ASP A 40 -10.06 -2.14 13.95
C ASP A 40 -10.13 -3.11 12.75
N SER A 41 -8.98 -3.66 12.39
CA SER A 41 -8.85 -4.63 11.30
C SER A 41 -9.28 -6.05 11.68
N THR A 42 -9.55 -6.33 12.97
CA THR A 42 -9.91 -7.67 13.45
C THR A 42 -11.32 -8.12 13.03
N GLN A 43 -12.19 -7.16 12.67
CA GLN A 43 -13.56 -7.43 12.22
C GLN A 43 -13.70 -7.59 10.71
N LEU A 44 -12.60 -7.46 9.96
CA LEU A 44 -12.64 -7.58 8.51
C LEU A 44 -12.85 -9.05 8.09
N PRO A 45 -13.59 -9.31 7.00
CA PRO A 45 -13.64 -10.63 6.40
C PRO A 45 -12.22 -11.15 6.12
N ALA A 46 -11.98 -12.45 6.33
CA ALA A 46 -10.63 -13.03 6.31
C ALA A 46 -9.81 -12.67 5.07
N LEU A 47 -10.41 -12.70 3.87
CA LEU A 47 -9.73 -12.32 2.62
C LEU A 47 -9.39 -10.82 2.55
N VAL A 48 -10.25 -9.96 3.09
CA VAL A 48 -10.02 -8.50 3.16
C VAL A 48 -8.92 -8.20 4.18
N GLY A 49 -8.92 -8.89 5.32
CA GLY A 49 -7.84 -8.80 6.30
C GLY A 49 -6.50 -9.27 5.74
N LEU A 50 -6.50 -10.34 4.94
CA LEU A 50 -5.32 -10.82 4.24
C LEU A 50 -4.82 -9.80 3.20
N ALA A 51 -5.73 -9.20 2.42
CA ALA A 51 -5.38 -8.17 1.46
C ALA A 51 -4.80 -6.92 2.13
N LEU A 52 -5.37 -6.51 3.27
CA LEU A 52 -4.84 -5.42 4.07
C LEU A 52 -3.43 -5.70 4.57
N ARG A 53 -3.18 -6.93 5.05
CA ARG A 53 -1.84 -7.34 5.47
C ARG A 53 -0.84 -7.35 4.31
N ALA A 54 -1.24 -7.86 3.14
CA ALA A 54 -0.43 -7.79 1.94
C ALA A 54 -0.13 -6.33 1.53
N ALA A 55 -1.10 -5.42 1.65
CA ALA A 55 -0.89 -4.01 1.36
C ALA A 55 0.13 -3.34 2.29
N LEU A 56 0.11 -3.69 3.58
CA LEU A 56 1.09 -3.20 4.56
C LEU A 56 2.50 -3.74 4.29
N GLU A 57 2.62 -5.04 3.98
CA GLU A 57 3.91 -5.64 3.61
C GLU A 57 4.46 -5.03 2.33
N VAL A 58 3.61 -4.83 1.32
CA VAL A 58 3.99 -4.14 0.08
C VAL A 58 4.41 -2.69 0.35
N ASP A 59 3.70 -1.91 1.18
CA ASP A 59 4.15 -0.56 1.57
C ASP A 59 5.54 -0.61 2.22
N GLY A 60 5.79 -1.59 3.11
CA GLY A 60 7.09 -1.80 3.73
C GLY A 60 8.19 -2.07 2.71
N ARG A 61 7.92 -2.92 1.72
CA ARG A 61 8.85 -3.19 0.60
C ARG A 61 9.10 -1.96 -0.27
N VAL A 62 8.06 -1.17 -0.58
CA VAL A 62 8.21 0.11 -1.29
C VAL A 62 9.05 1.09 -0.46
N ALA A 63 8.84 1.16 0.85
CA ALA A 63 9.62 1.98 1.77
C ALA A 63 11.11 1.62 1.76
N ALA A 64 11.40 0.32 1.75
CA ALA A 64 12.75 -0.22 1.65
C ALA A 64 13.40 -0.06 0.26
N SER A 65 12.64 0.41 -0.75
CA SER A 65 13.07 0.43 -2.15
C SER A 65 13.51 -0.96 -2.64
N ASP A 66 12.78 -2.00 -2.23
CA ASP A 66 13.03 -3.39 -2.60
C ASP A 66 13.09 -3.54 -4.14
N PRO A 67 14.18 -4.12 -4.70
CA PRO A 67 14.31 -4.31 -6.15
C PRO A 67 13.48 -5.48 -6.70
N GLU A 68 12.90 -6.34 -5.85
CA GLU A 68 12.15 -7.51 -6.31
C GLU A 68 10.73 -7.16 -6.77
N PRO A 69 10.23 -7.79 -7.86
CA PRO A 69 8.83 -7.71 -8.24
C PRO A 69 7.87 -8.08 -7.09
N PRO A 70 6.64 -7.54 -7.08
CA PRO A 70 6.06 -6.61 -8.05
C PRO A 70 6.43 -5.13 -7.79
N ILE A 71 7.39 -4.84 -6.92
CA ILE A 71 7.77 -3.46 -6.58
C ILE A 71 8.42 -2.79 -7.78
N ASP A 72 7.98 -1.57 -8.10
CA ASP A 72 8.53 -0.80 -9.19
C ASP A 72 8.95 0.61 -8.77
N ARG A 73 9.73 1.25 -9.64
CA ARG A 73 10.26 2.60 -9.42
C ARG A 73 9.15 3.65 -9.27
N LYS A 74 8.00 3.45 -9.92
CA LYS A 74 6.91 4.43 -9.93
C LYS A 74 6.28 4.53 -8.55
N ALA A 75 6.02 3.40 -7.89
CA ALA A 75 5.50 3.39 -6.52
C ALA A 75 6.50 3.95 -5.50
N ILE A 76 7.80 3.64 -5.66
CA ILE A 76 8.86 4.19 -4.79
C ILE A 76 8.88 5.72 -4.87
N LEU A 77 8.78 6.27 -6.09
CA LEU A 77 8.75 7.72 -6.30
C LEU A 77 7.45 8.33 -5.74
N ALA A 78 6.29 7.74 -6.03
CA ALA A 78 5.00 8.20 -5.49
C ALA A 78 4.99 8.24 -3.96
N ARG A 79 5.57 7.23 -3.30
CA ARG A 79 5.72 7.20 -1.84
C ARG A 79 6.61 8.32 -1.32
N LYS A 80 7.75 8.57 -1.99
CA LYS A 80 8.71 9.63 -1.63
C LYS A 80 8.09 11.01 -1.79
N ASP A 81 7.37 11.25 -2.88
CA ASP A 81 6.70 12.53 -3.13
C ASP A 81 5.57 12.77 -2.12
N PHE A 82 4.81 11.73 -1.78
CA PHE A 82 3.80 11.83 -0.72
C PHE A 82 4.42 12.10 0.66
N ALA A 83 5.51 11.40 1.03
CA ALA A 83 6.22 11.65 2.28
C ALA A 83 6.77 13.08 2.36
N ARG A 84 7.30 13.63 1.26
CA ARG A 84 7.74 15.02 1.17
C ARG A 84 6.58 16.00 1.30
N ALA A 85 5.44 15.73 0.67
CA ALA A 85 4.26 16.58 0.77
C ALA A 85 3.74 16.67 2.22
N MET A 86 3.77 15.55 2.95
CA MET A 86 3.39 15.49 4.37
C MET A 86 4.28 16.36 5.27
N VAL A 87 5.60 16.39 5.05
CA VAL A 87 6.54 17.24 5.81
C VAL A 87 6.54 18.68 5.34
N GLY A 88 6.51 18.90 4.04
CA GLY A 88 6.65 20.21 3.41
C GLY A 88 5.45 21.13 3.59
N GLY A 89 4.49 20.79 4.47
CA GLY A 89 3.31 21.58 4.72
C GLY A 89 2.34 21.64 3.55
N ALA A 90 2.33 20.62 2.66
CA ALA A 90 1.26 20.55 1.67
C ALA A 90 -0.08 20.40 2.41
N HIS A 91 -1.06 21.22 2.03
CA HIS A 91 -2.36 21.26 2.70
C HIS A 91 -3.51 21.06 1.71
N GLY A 92 -4.65 20.61 2.24
CA GLY A 92 -5.88 20.45 1.47
C GLY A 92 -5.75 19.49 0.29
N MET A 93 -6.25 19.92 -0.88
CA MET A 93 -6.38 19.06 -2.07
C MET A 93 -5.04 18.52 -2.59
N LEU A 94 -3.95 19.26 -2.42
CA LEU A 94 -2.64 18.84 -2.92
C LEU A 94 -2.15 17.59 -2.17
N LEU A 95 -2.26 17.60 -0.84
CA LEU A 95 -1.91 16.45 0.00
C LEU A 95 -2.82 15.26 -0.28
N THR A 96 -4.12 15.49 -0.47
CA THR A 96 -5.08 14.46 -0.89
C THR A 96 -4.70 13.84 -2.23
N GLY A 97 -4.22 14.64 -3.19
CA GLY A 97 -3.75 14.18 -4.49
C GLY A 97 -2.56 13.25 -4.40
N TYR A 98 -1.53 13.61 -3.62
CA TYR A 98 -0.37 12.73 -3.39
C TYR A 98 -0.75 11.42 -2.68
N ALA A 99 -1.60 11.51 -1.66
CA ALA A 99 -2.07 10.33 -0.94
C ALA A 99 -2.88 9.39 -1.86
N MET A 100 -3.73 9.94 -2.73
CA MET A 100 -4.51 9.16 -3.70
C MET A 100 -3.59 8.53 -4.75
N ALA A 101 -2.66 9.30 -5.32
CA ALA A 101 -1.70 8.80 -6.30
C ALA A 101 -0.90 7.60 -5.73
N TYR A 102 -0.45 7.70 -4.48
CA TYR A 102 0.28 6.62 -3.85
C TYR A 102 -0.60 5.37 -3.60
N ARG A 103 -1.84 5.55 -3.12
CA ARG A 103 -2.78 4.44 -2.94
C ARG A 103 -3.08 3.70 -4.25
N LEU A 104 -3.24 4.42 -5.35
CA LEU A 104 -3.45 3.81 -6.67
C LEU A 104 -2.25 2.98 -7.12
N GLU A 105 -1.03 3.43 -6.87
CA GLU A 105 0.17 2.64 -7.16
C GLU A 105 0.25 1.38 -6.27
N LEU A 106 -0.10 1.47 -4.99
CA LEU A 106 -0.18 0.29 -4.11
C LEU A 106 -1.21 -0.74 -4.62
N ALA A 107 -2.40 -0.29 -4.99
CA ALA A 107 -3.43 -1.18 -5.55
C ALA A 107 -2.96 -1.84 -6.86
N ARG A 108 -2.26 -1.09 -7.72
CA ARG A 108 -1.69 -1.60 -8.96
C ARG A 108 -0.62 -2.67 -8.72
N ILE A 109 0.28 -2.44 -7.78
CA ILE A 109 1.33 -3.41 -7.41
C ILE A 109 0.69 -4.67 -6.84
N LEU A 110 -0.27 -4.53 -5.94
CA LEU A 110 -0.99 -5.66 -5.37
C LEU A 110 -1.68 -6.47 -6.47
N TRP A 111 -2.40 -5.81 -7.37
CA TRP A 111 -3.06 -6.48 -8.50
C TRP A 111 -2.04 -7.23 -9.37
N THR A 112 -0.96 -6.56 -9.77
CA THR A 112 0.11 -7.15 -10.59
C THR A 112 0.74 -8.36 -9.91
N GLY A 113 0.90 -8.31 -8.59
CA GLY A 113 1.47 -9.39 -7.80
C GLY A 113 0.54 -10.59 -7.61
N ILE A 114 -0.77 -10.43 -7.80
CA ILE A 114 -1.76 -11.48 -7.53
C ILE A 114 -2.54 -11.97 -8.75
N ALA A 115 -2.52 -11.25 -9.88
CA ALA A 115 -3.40 -11.48 -11.02
C ALA A 115 -3.39 -12.92 -11.59
N ASP A 116 -2.29 -13.66 -11.47
CA ASP A 116 -2.18 -15.04 -11.96
C ASP A 116 -2.82 -16.08 -11.03
N ALA A 117 -2.86 -15.81 -9.72
CA ALA A 117 -3.45 -16.70 -8.73
C ALA A 117 -3.83 -15.92 -7.45
N PRO A 118 -4.94 -15.15 -7.48
CA PRO A 118 -5.18 -14.08 -6.51
C PRO A 118 -5.05 -14.48 -5.05
N ARG A 119 -5.74 -15.55 -4.66
CA ARG A 119 -5.73 -16.02 -3.27
C ARG A 119 -4.34 -16.47 -2.80
N ARG A 120 -3.69 -17.37 -3.55
CA ARG A 120 -2.37 -17.92 -3.19
C ARG A 120 -1.30 -16.82 -3.14
N ARG A 121 -1.28 -15.95 -4.14
CA ARG A 121 -0.32 -14.84 -4.20
C ARG A 121 -0.53 -13.81 -3.10
N LEU A 122 -1.78 -13.58 -2.70
CA LEU A 122 -2.08 -12.70 -1.58
C LEU A 122 -1.53 -13.27 -0.25
N GLU A 123 -1.63 -14.59 -0.06
CA GLU A 123 -1.02 -15.28 1.08
C GLU A 123 0.52 -15.17 1.07
N GLU A 124 1.14 -15.28 -0.11
CA GLU A 124 2.58 -15.09 -0.30
C GLU A 124 3.00 -13.64 0.03
N LEU A 125 2.28 -12.64 -0.49
CA LEU A 125 2.55 -11.22 -0.26
C LEU A 125 2.29 -10.77 1.18
N ALA A 126 1.34 -11.38 1.89
CA ALA A 126 1.04 -11.04 3.27
C ALA A 126 2.02 -11.64 4.29
N ARG A 127 2.93 -12.52 3.84
CA ARG A 127 3.93 -13.14 4.70
C ARG A 127 5.05 -12.13 4.97
N PRO A 128 5.38 -11.86 6.25
CA PRO A 128 6.56 -11.06 6.58
C PRO A 128 7.79 -11.73 5.98
N ARG A 129 8.60 -11.01 5.23
CA ARG A 129 9.89 -11.57 4.81
C ARG A 129 10.82 -11.58 6.02
N SER A 130 11.25 -12.77 6.43
CA SER A 130 12.31 -12.93 7.42
C SER A 130 13.56 -12.22 6.89
N SER A 131 13.92 -11.10 7.54
CA SER A 131 15.25 -10.49 7.39
C SER A 131 16.28 -11.23 8.22
#